data_AF-A0A5N7AWL2-F1
#
_entry.id   AF-A0A5N7AWL2-F1
#
_cell.length_a   1.000
_cell.length_b   1.000
_cell.length_c   1.000
_cell.angle_alpha   90.00
_cell.angle_beta   90.00
_cell.angle_gamma   90.00
#
_symmetry.space_group_name_H-M   'P 1'
#
loop_
_entity.id
_entity.type
_entity.pdbx_description
1 polymer ?
#
loop_
_entity_poly.entity_id
_entity_poly.type
_entity_poly.pdbx_seq_one_letter_code
_entity_poly.pdbx_strand_id
1 'polypeptide(L)'
;MYILPYMLPVLLTASAASIARSKTVPVDDITIHLDGPTTDGSAVGTGELAKAAKSAADDMIKWFPWKTPQASVEIEKNKCNPWTISSPTTKDEPKKLLWPPQVTAPMPLEALYSIMKVHSSDGNHILNGYLSRTDYSIFVTKAYFTPVKNLDKAALSDDVLAFCSLVLSYAKSAATPLMRDESPKLRTPFMPRNDFATLYNQVKPKLNIPLFPLFEQLACYKKRKDGKLDLVFKNEAAKSGGTMSIKAWIEGIASNKDLLTTFDKSIDGSIGGLGTKTEKMYKGTRAVPLFEFRDLDAIKTSEIENFMTNIDKSIQTLHDKYKAAPK
;
A
#
# COMPACT_ATOMS: atom_id res chain seq x y z
N MET A 1 -3.65 10.58 25.78
CA MET A 1 -3.28 10.90 24.39
C MET A 1 -4.46 10.49 23.54
N TYR A 2 -5.15 11.45 22.90
CA TYR A 2 -6.31 11.14 22.08
C TYR A 2 -5.84 10.51 20.76
N ILE A 3 -5.83 9.18 20.70
CA ILE A 3 -5.85 8.48 19.41
C ILE A 3 -7.33 8.42 19.04
N LEU A 4 -7.77 9.38 18.24
CA LEU A 4 -9.17 9.52 17.84
C LEU A 4 -9.61 8.29 17.03
N PRO A 5 -10.79 7.72 17.32
CA PRO A 5 -11.38 6.68 16.48
C PRO A 5 -12.21 7.35 15.37
N TYR A 6 -11.92 6.96 14.13
CA TYR A 6 -12.68 7.20 12.89
C TYR A 6 -12.64 8.60 12.27
N MET A 7 -11.90 8.72 11.15
CA MET A 7 -12.35 9.11 9.79
C MET A 7 -11.18 8.86 8.80
N LEU A 8 -11.45 8.77 7.50
CA LEU A 8 -10.54 8.20 6.48
C LEU A 8 -9.19 8.98 6.37
N PRO A 9 -8.00 8.32 6.50
CA PRO A 9 -6.72 9.03 6.57
C PRO A 9 -6.01 9.20 5.22
N VAL A 10 -5.26 10.31 5.09
CA VAL A 10 -3.95 10.28 4.43
C VAL A 10 -3.02 9.57 5.42
N LEU A 11 -2.73 8.30 5.20
CA LEU A 11 -1.89 7.53 6.11
C LEU A 11 -0.43 8.00 5.95
N LEU A 12 0.13 8.63 6.98
CA LEU A 12 1.57 8.70 7.19
C LEU A 12 1.98 7.74 8.30
N THR A 13 2.06 6.45 8.03
CA THR A 13 2.58 5.54 9.06
C THR A 13 4.08 5.77 9.18
N ALA A 14 4.53 6.09 10.37
CA ALA A 14 5.93 6.13 10.70
C ALA A 14 6.14 5.00 11.72
N SER A 15 6.76 3.88 11.32
CA SER A 15 7.01 2.71 12.20
C SER A 15 8.44 2.74 12.74
N ALA A 16 8.68 2.93 14.04
CA ALA A 16 10.05 2.89 14.56
C ALA A 16 10.62 1.45 14.52
N ALA A 17 11.20 1.02 13.41
CA ALA A 17 11.82 -0.30 13.28
C ALA A 17 13.14 -0.36 14.07
N SER A 18 13.13 -1.11 15.17
CA SER A 18 14.37 -1.57 15.82
C SER A 18 14.93 -2.77 15.02
N ILE A 19 16.01 -2.56 14.27
CA ILE A 19 16.84 -3.67 13.78
C ILE A 19 17.62 -4.20 14.99
N ALA A 20 17.02 -5.12 15.75
CA ALA A 20 17.70 -5.92 16.75
C ALA A 20 17.45 -7.39 16.46
N ARG A 21 18.53 -8.12 16.11
CA ARG A 21 18.55 -9.58 16.06
C ARG A 21 18.25 -10.12 17.47
N SER A 22 17.01 -10.45 17.75
CA SER A 22 16.62 -11.24 18.93
C SER A 22 15.30 -11.96 18.67
N LYS A 23 15.24 -13.22 19.10
CA LYS A 23 14.10 -14.12 18.87
C LYS A 23 12.85 -13.65 19.63
N THR A 24 11.70 -13.77 18.95
CA THR A 24 10.32 -13.95 19.45
C THR A 24 9.71 -12.85 20.32
N VAL A 25 8.88 -11.97 19.73
CA VAL A 25 7.40 -11.81 19.84
C VAL A 25 7.01 -10.70 18.82
N PRO A 26 5.90 -10.77 18.06
CA PRO A 26 5.46 -9.63 17.24
C PRO A 26 5.08 -8.49 18.19
N VAL A 27 5.82 -7.37 18.13
CA VAL A 27 5.48 -6.15 18.86
C VAL A 27 4.66 -5.30 17.90
N ASP A 28 3.45 -4.91 18.28
CA ASP A 28 2.64 -3.98 17.50
C ASP A 28 3.36 -2.62 17.42
N ASP A 29 3.56 -2.12 16.20
CA ASP A 29 4.26 -0.86 15.94
C ASP A 29 3.41 0.36 16.36
N ILE A 30 4.05 1.38 16.94
CA ILE A 30 3.41 2.69 17.11
C ILE A 30 3.19 3.27 15.70
N THR A 31 1.92 3.44 15.35
CA THR A 31 1.51 4.07 14.09
C THR A 31 0.99 5.47 14.37
N ILE A 32 1.65 6.50 13.82
CA ILE A 32 1.11 7.86 13.77
C ILE A 32 0.21 7.93 12.53
N HIS A 33 -0.99 8.49 12.68
CA HIS A 33 -1.88 8.80 11.55
C HIS A 33 -1.95 10.32 11.40
N LEU A 34 -1.73 10.82 10.18
CA LEU A 34 -1.78 12.25 9.87
C LEU A 34 -2.96 12.55 8.96
N ASP A 35 -4.08 12.90 9.54
CA ASP A 35 -5.26 13.24 8.74
C ASP A 35 -5.09 14.65 8.12
N GLY A 36 -5.14 14.71 6.79
CA GLY A 36 -5.39 15.95 6.06
C GLY A 36 -6.88 16.32 6.11
N PRO A 37 -7.26 17.60 5.98
CA PRO A 37 -8.66 18.00 6.00
C PRO A 37 -9.42 17.32 4.84
N THR A 38 -10.54 16.66 5.14
CA THR A 38 -11.44 16.09 4.12
C THR A 38 -12.90 16.41 4.39
N THR A 39 -13.38 17.50 3.80
CA THR A 39 -14.82 17.66 3.52
C THR A 39 -15.14 18.03 2.07
N ASP A 40 -14.19 18.50 1.24
CA ASP A 40 -14.49 18.98 -0.11
C ASP A 40 -13.36 18.93 -1.18
N GLY A 41 -12.11 18.57 -0.83
CA GLY A 41 -10.99 18.58 -1.78
C GLY A 41 -9.78 17.74 -1.36
N SER A 42 -8.89 17.46 -2.32
CA SER A 42 -7.61 16.80 -2.05
C SER A 42 -6.72 17.72 -1.21
N ALA A 43 -6.18 17.22 -0.09
CA ALA A 43 -5.20 17.96 0.72
C ALA A 43 -3.86 18.17 -0.02
N VAL A 44 -3.65 17.48 -1.13
CA VAL A 44 -2.47 17.59 -1.99
C VAL A 44 -2.32 19.03 -2.50
N GLY A 45 -1.11 19.58 -2.40
CA GLY A 45 -0.75 20.92 -2.88
C GLY A 45 -1.14 22.10 -2.00
N THR A 46 -1.74 21.84 -0.84
CA THR A 46 -2.09 22.88 0.14
C THR A 46 -0.92 23.23 1.08
N GLY A 47 0.08 22.36 1.17
CA GLY A 47 1.13 22.43 2.19
C GLY A 47 0.70 21.98 3.58
N GLU A 48 -0.59 21.68 3.80
CA GLU A 48 -1.10 21.26 5.11
C GLU A 48 -0.54 19.90 5.54
N LEU A 49 -0.24 19.01 4.60
CA LEU A 49 0.41 17.72 4.89
C LEU A 49 1.79 17.90 5.53
N ALA A 50 2.61 18.83 5.01
CA ALA A 50 3.93 19.11 5.57
C ALA A 50 3.84 19.73 6.97
N LYS A 51 2.89 20.66 7.19
CA LYS A 51 2.63 21.27 8.50
C LYS A 51 2.14 20.24 9.53
N ALA A 52 1.22 19.36 9.13
CA ALA A 52 0.72 18.29 9.99
C ALA A 52 1.85 17.32 10.36
N ALA A 53 2.67 16.93 9.39
CA ALA A 53 3.82 16.05 9.61
C ALA A 53 4.88 16.68 10.53
N LYS A 54 5.15 17.97 10.36
CA LYS A 54 5.99 18.74 11.27
C LYS A 54 5.41 18.74 12.69
N SER A 55 4.11 19.02 12.81
CA SER A 55 3.44 19.10 14.12
C SER A 55 3.51 17.77 14.87
N ALA A 56 3.31 16.64 14.18
CA ALA A 56 3.48 15.33 14.79
C ALA A 56 4.93 15.00 15.17
N ALA A 57 5.90 15.39 14.33
CA ALA A 57 7.31 15.25 14.66
C ALA A 57 7.69 16.08 15.91
N ASP A 58 7.20 17.31 15.99
CA ASP A 58 7.39 18.20 17.14
C ASP A 58 6.72 17.65 18.40
N ASP A 59 5.48 17.15 18.29
CA ASP A 59 4.73 16.56 19.40
C ASP A 59 5.43 15.32 19.96
N MET A 60 5.98 14.48 19.08
CA MET A 60 6.77 13.34 19.49
C MET A 60 8.06 13.76 20.21
N ILE A 61 8.80 14.74 19.65
CA ILE A 61 9.96 15.38 20.30
C ILE A 61 9.60 15.91 21.70
N LYS A 62 8.44 16.54 21.81
CA LYS A 62 7.95 17.13 23.06
C LYS A 62 7.49 16.08 24.07
N TRP A 63 6.85 15.01 23.63
CA TRP A 63 6.41 13.89 24.47
C TRP A 63 7.59 13.22 25.18
N PHE A 64 8.74 13.18 24.52
CA PHE A 64 10.01 12.78 25.11
C PHE A 64 10.04 11.34 25.67
N PRO A 65 9.58 10.31 24.92
CA PRO A 65 9.53 8.92 25.39
C PRO A 65 10.90 8.32 25.74
N TRP A 66 12.00 8.91 25.25
CA TRP A 66 13.37 8.43 25.47
C TRP A 66 13.98 8.81 26.83
N LYS A 67 13.50 9.81 27.60
CA LYS A 67 14.17 10.18 28.89
C LYS A 67 13.89 9.21 30.02
N THR A 68 12.73 8.56 30.00
CA THR A 68 12.31 7.68 31.08
C THR A 68 12.47 6.25 30.58
N PRO A 69 13.50 5.50 31.02
CA PRO A 69 13.64 4.12 30.61
C PRO A 69 12.34 3.37 30.94
N GLN A 70 11.76 2.70 29.94
CA GLN A 70 10.67 1.76 30.15
C GLN A 70 9.41 2.38 30.75
N ALA A 71 8.99 3.55 30.24
CA ALA A 71 7.68 4.10 30.58
C ALA A 71 6.59 3.09 30.18
N SER A 72 5.89 2.60 31.20
CA SER A 72 4.64 1.89 31.02
C SER A 72 3.60 2.91 30.57
N VAL A 73 3.01 2.71 29.40
CA VAL A 73 1.97 3.60 28.85
C VAL A 73 0.63 2.90 28.85
N GLU A 74 -0.38 3.61 29.32
CA GLU A 74 -1.77 3.19 29.18
C GLU A 74 -2.34 3.80 27.90
N ILE A 75 -2.79 2.94 27.00
CA ILE A 75 -3.54 3.35 25.82
C ILE A 75 -5.02 3.37 26.22
N GLU A 76 -5.67 4.52 26.06
CA GLU A 76 -7.08 4.68 26.44
C GLU A 76 -7.95 3.59 25.80
N LYS A 77 -8.80 2.94 26.60
CA LYS A 77 -9.72 1.86 26.18
C LYS A 77 -9.03 0.61 25.61
N ASN A 78 -7.73 0.44 25.81
CA ASN A 78 -7.01 -0.75 25.39
C ASN A 78 -7.05 -1.84 26.49
N LYS A 79 -7.58 -3.03 26.15
CA LYS A 79 -7.66 -4.18 27.06
C LYS A 79 -6.30 -4.84 27.33
N CYS A 80 -5.29 -4.52 26.52
CA CYS A 80 -3.93 -5.05 26.62
C CYS A 80 -3.00 -4.12 27.41
N ASN A 81 -3.54 -3.12 28.11
CA ASN A 81 -2.73 -2.31 29.00
C ASN A 81 -2.13 -3.14 30.16
N PRO A 82 -0.94 -2.76 30.65
CA PRO A 82 -0.12 -1.66 30.13
C PRO A 82 0.82 -2.08 28.99
N TRP A 83 1.23 -1.09 28.19
CA TRP A 83 2.25 -1.25 27.16
C TRP A 83 3.59 -0.75 27.66
N THR A 84 4.69 -1.31 27.14
CA THR A 84 6.05 -0.85 27.45
C THR A 84 6.71 -0.32 26.20
N ILE A 85 7.27 0.88 26.29
CA ILE A 85 8.10 1.45 25.22
C ILE A 85 9.52 0.90 25.36
N SER A 86 9.94 0.06 24.41
CA SER A 86 11.29 -0.54 24.37
C SER A 86 12.31 0.31 23.61
N SER A 87 11.83 1.20 22.74
CA SER A 87 12.61 2.13 21.92
C SER A 87 11.69 3.29 21.53
N PRO A 88 12.19 4.52 21.36
CA PRO A 88 13.58 4.97 21.58
C PRO A 88 13.99 5.01 23.07
N THR A 89 15.30 5.00 23.32
CA THR A 89 15.97 5.00 24.63
C THR A 89 16.70 6.31 24.92
N THR A 90 17.20 6.50 26.14
CA THR A 90 17.97 7.71 26.54
C THR A 90 19.22 7.97 25.72
N LYS A 91 19.73 6.96 25.00
CA LYS A 91 20.90 7.08 24.12
C LYS A 91 20.54 7.59 22.73
N ASP A 92 19.27 7.53 22.37
CA ASP A 92 18.82 7.91 21.05
C ASP A 92 18.62 9.42 20.94
N GLU A 93 19.09 9.99 19.84
CA GLU A 93 18.88 11.39 19.54
C GLU A 93 17.51 11.57 18.86
N PRO A 94 16.57 12.32 19.45
CA PRO A 94 15.17 12.35 18.98
C PRO A 94 15.01 12.79 17.54
N LYS A 95 15.84 13.76 17.15
CA LYS A 95 15.87 14.30 15.78
C LYS A 95 16.42 13.31 14.76
N LYS A 96 17.20 12.32 15.20
CA LYS A 96 17.86 11.31 14.35
C LYS A 96 17.15 9.96 14.35
N LEU A 97 16.04 9.81 15.08
CA LEU A 97 15.23 8.59 15.02
C LEU A 97 14.77 8.35 13.59
N LEU A 98 14.95 7.11 13.13
CA LEU A 98 14.59 6.70 11.78
C LEU A 98 13.14 6.23 11.72
N TRP A 99 12.46 6.66 10.67
CA TRP A 99 11.06 6.38 10.38
C TRP A 99 10.96 5.86 8.95
N PRO A 100 10.46 4.64 8.70
CA PRO A 100 10.04 4.14 7.40
C PRO A 100 8.64 4.71 7.12
N PRO A 101 8.52 5.75 6.30
CA PRO A 101 7.23 6.34 6.02
C PRO A 101 6.41 5.40 5.12
N GLN A 102 5.10 5.48 5.24
CA GLN A 102 4.17 5.03 4.19
C GLN A 102 3.30 6.22 3.83
N VAL A 103 2.92 6.34 2.57
CA VAL A 103 2.17 7.50 2.06
C VAL A 103 0.91 7.00 1.38
N THR A 104 -0.26 7.42 1.82
CA THR A 104 -1.50 7.21 1.06
C THR A 104 -1.84 8.43 0.21
N ALA A 105 -2.10 8.24 -1.08
CA ALA A 105 -2.46 9.33 -1.98
C ALA A 105 -3.46 8.90 -3.06
N PRO A 106 -4.31 9.83 -3.56
CA PRO A 106 -5.04 9.61 -4.81
C PRO A 106 -4.04 9.39 -5.93
N MET A 107 -4.20 8.32 -6.71
CA MET A 107 -3.30 8.01 -7.82
C MET A 107 -4.06 7.34 -8.97
N PRO A 108 -4.13 7.97 -10.16
CA PRO A 108 -4.66 7.28 -11.33
C PRO A 108 -3.76 6.09 -11.71
N LEU A 109 -4.34 5.04 -12.30
CA LEU A 109 -3.61 3.81 -12.64
C LEU A 109 -2.44 4.05 -13.60
N GLU A 110 -2.56 5.03 -14.50
CA GLU A 110 -1.50 5.43 -15.44
C GLU A 110 -0.28 6.01 -14.71
N ALA A 111 -0.53 6.83 -13.69
CA ALA A 111 0.52 7.35 -12.84
C ALA A 111 1.15 6.23 -12.00
N LEU A 112 0.34 5.34 -11.42
CA LEU A 112 0.83 4.16 -10.71
C LEU A 112 1.72 3.28 -11.60
N TYR A 113 1.31 3.03 -12.86
CA TYR A 113 2.11 2.27 -13.82
C TYR A 113 3.47 2.93 -14.06
N SER A 114 3.52 4.26 -14.15
CA SER A 114 4.77 4.99 -14.30
C SER A 114 5.70 4.83 -13.09
N ILE A 115 5.15 4.82 -11.87
CA ILE A 115 5.88 4.55 -10.64
C ILE A 115 6.41 3.11 -10.65
N MET A 116 5.57 2.13 -10.99
CA MET A 116 5.95 0.72 -11.11
C MET A 116 7.05 0.50 -12.15
N LYS A 117 7.02 1.24 -13.26
CA LYS A 117 8.02 1.16 -14.32
C LYS A 117 9.39 1.60 -13.84
N VAL A 118 9.47 2.80 -13.24
CA VAL A 118 10.73 3.33 -12.68
C VAL A 118 11.24 2.39 -11.58
N HIS A 119 10.32 1.93 -10.73
CA HIS A 119 10.63 0.97 -9.70
C HIS A 119 11.24 -0.33 -10.27
N SER A 120 10.65 -0.89 -11.34
CA SER A 120 11.14 -2.13 -11.96
C SER A 120 12.51 -1.98 -12.65
N SER A 121 12.92 -0.78 -13.06
CA SER A 121 14.21 -0.57 -13.71
C SER A 121 15.33 -0.23 -12.73
N ASP A 122 15.02 0.61 -11.72
CA ASP A 122 16.05 1.28 -10.92
C ASP A 122 15.97 0.88 -9.43
N GLY A 123 14.97 0.10 -9.03
CA GLY A 123 14.69 -0.22 -7.61
C GLY A 123 14.12 0.95 -6.81
N ASN A 124 14.44 2.17 -7.21
CA ASN A 124 13.95 3.44 -6.66
C ASN A 124 12.63 3.87 -7.29
N HIS A 125 11.85 4.69 -6.61
CA HIS A 125 10.71 5.38 -7.22
C HIS A 125 10.53 6.84 -6.77
N ILE A 126 9.78 7.61 -7.55
CA ILE A 126 9.60 9.08 -7.46
C ILE A 126 9.06 9.60 -6.11
N LEU A 127 8.61 8.71 -5.24
CA LEU A 127 8.12 9.02 -3.90
C LEU A 127 9.18 8.72 -2.82
N ASN A 128 10.46 8.77 -3.19
CA ASN A 128 11.59 8.51 -2.29
C ASN A 128 11.49 7.15 -1.58
N GLY A 129 11.29 6.10 -2.37
CA GLY A 129 11.27 4.74 -1.85
C GLY A 129 12.24 3.83 -2.60
N TYR A 130 12.78 2.89 -1.83
CA TYR A 130 13.64 1.82 -2.29
C TYR A 130 12.98 0.50 -1.92
N LEU A 131 12.75 -0.34 -2.93
CA LEU A 131 12.17 -1.64 -2.65
C LEU A 131 13.25 -2.64 -2.22
N SER A 132 13.24 -2.94 -0.92
CA SER A 132 14.00 -4.08 -0.40
C SER A 132 13.49 -5.43 -0.93
N ARG A 133 12.25 -5.48 -1.46
CA ARG A 133 11.57 -6.72 -1.90
C ARG A 133 10.98 -6.59 -3.31
N THR A 134 11.82 -6.84 -4.31
CA THR A 134 11.39 -6.91 -5.73
C THR A 134 10.93 -8.30 -6.15
N ASP A 135 11.07 -9.29 -5.27
CA ASP A 135 10.81 -10.70 -5.54
C ASP A 135 9.34 -11.01 -5.80
N TYR A 136 8.41 -10.22 -5.26
CA TYR A 136 6.96 -10.39 -5.49
C TYR A 136 6.35 -9.39 -6.47
N SER A 137 7.07 -8.29 -6.77
CA SER A 137 6.60 -7.27 -7.71
C SER A 137 6.70 -7.78 -9.16
N ILE A 138 5.58 -7.77 -9.87
CA ILE A 138 5.50 -8.10 -11.30
C ILE A 138 5.16 -6.83 -12.08
N PHE A 139 6.10 -6.38 -12.91
CA PHE A 139 5.87 -5.30 -13.85
C PHE A 139 5.43 -5.87 -15.21
N VAL A 140 4.14 -5.73 -15.52
CA VAL A 140 3.54 -6.22 -16.75
C VAL A 140 3.76 -5.22 -17.87
N THR A 141 4.44 -5.65 -18.92
CA THR A 141 4.60 -4.87 -20.15
C THR A 141 3.71 -5.42 -21.26
N LYS A 142 3.57 -4.70 -22.38
CA LYS A 142 2.86 -5.19 -23.57
C LYS A 142 3.38 -6.54 -24.08
N ALA A 143 4.65 -6.87 -23.81
CA ALA A 143 5.25 -8.15 -24.21
C ALA A 143 4.58 -9.36 -23.54
N TYR A 144 4.05 -9.21 -22.31
CA TYR A 144 3.31 -10.26 -21.60
C TYR A 144 2.04 -10.71 -22.34
N PHE A 145 1.51 -9.85 -23.21
CA PHE A 145 0.28 -10.11 -23.98
C PHE A 145 0.56 -10.73 -25.35
N THR A 146 1.82 -11.00 -25.70
CA THR A 146 2.18 -11.70 -26.94
C THR A 146 1.45 -13.05 -27.12
N PRO A 147 1.30 -13.91 -26.10
CA PRO A 147 0.55 -15.17 -26.24
C PRO A 147 -0.98 -14.99 -26.20
N VAL A 148 -1.49 -13.80 -25.84
CA VAL A 148 -2.92 -13.56 -25.67
C VAL A 148 -3.59 -13.34 -27.02
N LYS A 149 -4.40 -14.30 -27.43
CA LYS A 149 -5.21 -14.22 -28.65
C LYS A 149 -6.46 -13.37 -28.40
N ASN A 150 -6.97 -12.72 -29.46
CA ASN A 150 -8.23 -11.96 -29.44
C ASN A 150 -8.25 -10.73 -28.50
N LEU A 151 -7.08 -10.22 -28.12
CA LEU A 151 -6.96 -8.94 -27.43
C LEU A 151 -6.53 -7.86 -28.42
N ASP A 152 -7.24 -6.73 -28.41
CA ASP A 152 -6.78 -5.54 -29.12
C ASP A 152 -5.54 -4.98 -28.40
N LYS A 153 -4.38 -5.02 -29.09
CA LYS A 153 -3.14 -4.48 -28.54
C LYS A 153 -3.18 -2.96 -28.36
N ALA A 154 -4.06 -2.25 -29.08
CA ALA A 154 -4.29 -0.83 -28.86
C ALA A 154 -4.99 -0.55 -27.53
N ALA A 155 -5.76 -1.51 -27.01
CA ALA A 155 -6.41 -1.43 -25.71
C ALA A 155 -5.45 -1.63 -24.52
N LEU A 156 -4.18 -2.01 -24.76
CA LEU A 156 -3.13 -2.12 -23.75
C LEU A 156 -2.56 -0.74 -23.36
N SER A 157 -3.38 0.09 -22.74
CA SER A 157 -2.98 1.37 -22.14
C SER A 157 -2.32 1.19 -20.78
N ASP A 158 -1.66 2.24 -20.29
CA ASP A 158 -0.87 2.20 -19.04
C ASP A 158 -1.71 1.82 -17.82
N ASP A 159 -2.99 2.22 -17.75
CA ASP A 159 -3.92 1.82 -16.68
C ASP A 159 -4.22 0.31 -16.69
N VAL A 160 -4.43 -0.28 -17.87
CA VAL A 160 -4.60 -1.74 -18.05
C VAL A 160 -3.34 -2.47 -17.58
N LEU A 161 -2.16 -1.97 -17.96
CA LEU A 161 -0.88 -2.55 -17.57
C LEU A 161 -0.62 -2.42 -16.05
N ALA A 162 -0.99 -1.30 -15.42
CA ALA A 162 -0.96 -1.13 -13.96
C ALA A 162 -1.87 -2.12 -13.25
N PHE A 163 -3.12 -2.23 -13.68
CA PHE A 163 -4.07 -3.18 -13.09
C PHE A 163 -3.55 -4.62 -13.17
N CYS A 164 -3.06 -5.04 -14.34
CA CYS A 164 -2.48 -6.37 -14.51
C CYS A 164 -1.21 -6.59 -13.66
N SER A 165 -0.37 -5.56 -13.52
CA SER A 165 0.82 -5.59 -12.66
C SER A 165 0.45 -5.80 -11.18
N LEU A 166 -0.57 -5.09 -10.69
CA LEU A 166 -1.08 -5.27 -9.33
C LEU A 166 -1.59 -6.69 -9.11
N VAL A 167 -2.51 -7.17 -9.94
CA VAL A 167 -3.12 -8.49 -9.77
C VAL A 167 -2.06 -9.59 -9.81
N LEU A 168 -1.10 -9.54 -10.74
CA LEU A 168 -0.03 -10.54 -10.78
C LEU A 168 0.93 -10.44 -9.60
N SER A 169 1.23 -9.24 -9.09
CA SER A 169 2.11 -9.07 -7.93
C SER A 169 1.48 -9.70 -6.67
N TYR A 170 0.19 -9.44 -6.44
CA TYR A 170 -0.56 -10.07 -5.35
C TYR A 170 -0.76 -11.57 -5.59
N ALA A 171 -1.07 -12.00 -6.81
CA ALA A 171 -1.16 -13.44 -7.10
C ALA A 171 0.17 -14.17 -6.83
N LYS A 172 1.31 -13.56 -7.17
CA LYS A 172 2.64 -14.10 -6.93
C LYS A 172 2.96 -14.18 -5.44
N SER A 173 2.51 -13.22 -4.63
CA SER A 173 2.78 -13.23 -3.19
C SER A 173 2.13 -14.41 -2.47
N ALA A 174 1.10 -15.04 -3.04
CA ALA A 174 0.52 -16.29 -2.53
C ALA A 174 1.44 -17.53 -2.69
N ALA A 175 2.53 -17.42 -3.45
CA ALA A 175 3.49 -18.52 -3.59
C ALA A 175 4.30 -18.78 -2.30
N THR A 176 4.35 -17.80 -1.39
CA THR A 176 4.97 -17.95 -0.07
C THR A 176 3.88 -17.92 1.00
N PRO A 177 3.83 -18.90 1.92
CA PRO A 177 2.90 -18.86 3.04
C PRO A 177 3.07 -17.58 3.87
N LEU A 178 1.96 -16.99 4.29
CA LEU A 178 1.97 -15.85 5.20
C LEU A 178 2.31 -16.36 6.61
N MET A 179 3.14 -15.61 7.34
CA MET A 179 3.31 -15.87 8.77
C MET A 179 2.05 -15.45 9.53
N ARG A 180 2.03 -15.79 10.82
CA ARG A 180 0.96 -15.37 11.71
C ARG A 180 0.79 -13.86 11.67
N ASP A 181 -0.46 -13.43 11.51
CA ASP A 181 -0.86 -12.02 11.44
C ASP A 181 -0.23 -11.23 10.25
N GLU A 182 0.40 -11.92 9.28
CA GLU A 182 0.84 -11.29 8.04
C GLU A 182 -0.29 -11.18 7.02
N SER A 183 -0.31 -10.05 6.32
CA SER A 183 -1.14 -9.81 5.15
C SER A 183 -0.29 -9.76 3.87
N PRO A 184 -0.84 -10.13 2.70
CA PRO A 184 -0.17 -10.02 1.40
C PRO A 184 0.40 -8.63 1.10
N LYS A 185 -0.13 -7.58 1.74
CA LYS A 185 0.40 -6.21 1.62
C LYS A 185 1.86 -6.09 1.99
N LEU A 186 2.39 -6.95 2.88
CA LEU A 186 3.80 -6.96 3.29
C LEU A 186 4.76 -7.42 2.19
N ARG A 187 4.24 -7.77 1.02
CA ARG A 187 4.99 -8.32 -0.11
C ARG A 187 5.06 -7.35 -1.29
N THR A 188 4.41 -6.18 -1.22
CA THR A 188 4.43 -5.20 -2.30
C THR A 188 4.31 -3.78 -1.75
N PRO A 189 5.01 -2.80 -2.35
CA PRO A 189 4.95 -1.42 -1.88
C PRO A 189 3.71 -0.71 -2.41
N PHE A 190 3.00 -1.30 -3.38
CA PHE A 190 1.85 -0.71 -4.04
C PHE A 190 0.59 -1.34 -3.45
N MET A 191 0.08 -0.75 -2.37
CA MET A 191 -1.12 -1.26 -1.72
C MET A 191 -2.37 -0.48 -2.16
N PRO A 192 -3.31 -1.13 -2.87
CA PRO A 192 -4.57 -0.48 -3.17
C PRO A 192 -5.42 -0.37 -1.91
N ARG A 193 -5.85 0.85 -1.60
CA ARG A 193 -6.80 1.11 -0.50
C ARG A 193 -8.25 0.92 -0.98
N ASN A 194 -8.47 0.99 -2.29
CA ASN A 194 -9.70 0.56 -2.96
C ASN A 194 -9.72 -0.94 -3.23
N ASP A 195 -10.92 -1.53 -3.28
CA ASP A 195 -11.06 -2.92 -3.67
C ASP A 195 -10.68 -3.14 -5.15
N PHE A 196 -10.21 -4.34 -5.49
CA PHE A 196 -9.76 -4.66 -6.84
C PHE A 196 -10.89 -4.62 -7.88
N ALA A 197 -12.16 -4.78 -7.47
CA ALA A 197 -13.30 -4.64 -8.36
C ALA A 197 -13.47 -3.17 -8.82
N THR A 198 -13.27 -2.22 -7.92
CA THR A 198 -13.24 -0.78 -8.20
C THR A 198 -12.13 -0.43 -9.18
N LEU A 199 -10.94 -1.02 -9.01
CA LEU A 199 -9.85 -0.84 -9.97
C LEU A 199 -10.18 -1.46 -11.33
N TYR A 200 -10.72 -2.68 -11.34
CA TYR A 200 -11.10 -3.37 -12.58
C TYR A 200 -12.15 -2.60 -13.36
N ASN A 201 -13.14 -1.99 -12.70
CA ASN A 201 -14.19 -1.23 -13.38
C ASN A 201 -13.65 -0.07 -14.23
N GLN A 202 -12.47 0.48 -13.92
CA GLN A 202 -11.81 1.52 -14.73
C GLN A 202 -11.23 0.96 -16.04
N VAL A 203 -10.73 -0.28 -16.02
CA VAL A 203 -10.06 -0.90 -17.17
C VAL A 203 -10.94 -1.89 -17.92
N LYS A 204 -12.08 -2.28 -17.34
CA LYS A 204 -13.02 -3.28 -17.88
C LYS A 204 -13.44 -3.01 -19.32
N PRO A 205 -13.78 -1.77 -19.75
CA PRO A 205 -14.15 -1.50 -21.14
C PRO A 205 -13.04 -1.83 -22.16
N LYS A 206 -11.77 -1.81 -21.71
CA LYS A 206 -10.57 -2.09 -22.52
C LYS A 206 -10.19 -3.58 -22.50
N LEU A 207 -10.67 -4.32 -21.49
CA LEU A 207 -10.43 -5.75 -21.30
C LEU A 207 -11.67 -6.57 -21.69
N ASN A 208 -11.82 -6.86 -22.98
CA ASN A 208 -12.90 -7.72 -23.49
C ASN A 208 -12.55 -9.22 -23.44
N ILE A 209 -11.91 -9.66 -22.35
CA ILE A 209 -11.52 -11.07 -22.12
C ILE A 209 -11.84 -11.40 -20.65
N PRO A 210 -12.34 -12.61 -20.35
CA PRO A 210 -12.50 -13.05 -18.96
C PRO A 210 -11.18 -12.97 -18.18
N LEU A 211 -11.23 -12.38 -16.97
CA LEU A 211 -10.02 -12.06 -16.20
C LEU A 211 -9.17 -13.28 -15.88
N PHE A 212 -9.76 -14.39 -15.42
CA PHE A 212 -8.97 -15.55 -15.01
C PHE A 212 -8.22 -16.20 -16.20
N PRO A 213 -8.85 -16.51 -17.35
CA PRO A 213 -8.13 -16.92 -18.55
C PRO A 213 -7.04 -15.96 -19.00
N LEU A 214 -7.26 -14.64 -18.87
CA LEU A 214 -6.22 -13.65 -19.15
C LEU A 214 -5.03 -13.84 -18.22
N PHE A 215 -5.23 -13.83 -16.90
CA PHE A 215 -4.14 -13.97 -15.93
C PHE A 215 -3.47 -15.34 -15.97
N GLU A 216 -4.17 -16.41 -16.34
CA GLU A 216 -3.56 -17.71 -16.61
C GLU A 216 -2.54 -17.66 -17.76
N GLN A 217 -2.79 -16.85 -18.78
CA GLN A 217 -1.86 -16.65 -19.90
C GLN A 217 -0.73 -15.68 -19.58
N LEU A 218 -1.02 -14.59 -18.85
CA LEU A 218 0.00 -13.61 -18.46
C LEU A 218 0.99 -14.19 -17.44
N ALA A 219 0.52 -15.10 -16.60
CA ALA A 219 1.36 -15.66 -15.57
C ALA A 219 2.22 -16.79 -16.13
N CYS A 220 3.51 -16.49 -16.36
CA CYS A 220 4.55 -17.47 -16.72
C CYS A 220 4.89 -18.43 -15.56
N TYR A 221 3.90 -18.92 -14.83
CA TYR A 221 4.14 -19.94 -13.82
C TYR A 221 4.49 -21.25 -14.51
N LYS A 222 5.52 -21.95 -14.00
CA LYS A 222 5.66 -23.38 -14.27
C LYS A 222 4.39 -24.04 -13.74
N LYS A 223 3.52 -24.48 -14.65
CA LYS A 223 2.35 -25.28 -14.29
C LYS A 223 2.84 -26.43 -13.41
N ARG A 224 2.09 -26.74 -12.35
CA ARG A 224 2.28 -28.00 -11.62
C ARG A 224 2.20 -29.18 -12.60
N LYS A 225 2.69 -30.35 -12.21
CA LYS A 225 2.61 -31.58 -13.04
C LYS A 225 1.17 -31.92 -13.48
N ASP A 226 0.16 -31.42 -12.76
CA ASP A 226 -1.27 -31.57 -13.06
C ASP A 226 -1.87 -30.45 -13.93
N GLY A 227 -1.05 -29.49 -14.39
CA GLY A 227 -1.45 -28.42 -15.30
C GLY A 227 -2.15 -27.22 -14.63
N LYS A 228 -2.37 -27.21 -13.31
CA LYS A 228 -3.20 -26.19 -12.64
C LYS A 228 -2.41 -25.09 -11.95
N LEU A 229 -2.94 -23.87 -12.04
CA LEU A 229 -2.62 -22.78 -11.12
C LEU A 229 -3.48 -22.94 -9.86
N ASP A 230 -2.91 -23.53 -8.81
CA ASP A 230 -3.59 -23.60 -7.51
C ASP A 230 -2.76 -22.84 -6.48
N LEU A 231 -2.67 -21.52 -6.68
CA LEU A 231 -2.12 -20.61 -5.68
C LEU A 231 -3.24 -20.23 -4.71
N VAL A 232 -2.95 -20.37 -3.43
CA VAL A 232 -3.88 -20.12 -2.34
C VAL A 232 -3.15 -19.29 -1.30
N PHE A 233 -3.71 -18.15 -0.92
CA PHE A 233 -3.31 -17.50 0.32
C PHE A 233 -3.82 -18.33 1.48
N LYS A 234 -2.90 -18.73 2.34
CA LYS A 234 -3.21 -19.38 3.61
C LYS A 234 -2.61 -18.54 4.71
N ASN A 235 -3.44 -18.10 5.64
CA ASN A 235 -2.97 -17.57 6.92
C ASN A 235 -3.47 -18.52 8.00
N GLU A 236 -2.61 -19.48 8.37
CA GLU A 236 -2.93 -20.54 9.33
C GLU A 236 -3.21 -20.01 10.74
N ALA A 237 -2.83 -18.76 11.02
CA ALA A 237 -2.99 -18.14 12.33
C ALA A 237 -4.06 -17.04 12.40
N ALA A 238 -4.66 -16.64 11.27
CA ALA A 238 -5.86 -15.82 11.30
C ALA A 238 -6.90 -16.51 12.18
N LYS A 239 -7.63 -15.75 13.01
CA LYS A 239 -8.58 -16.32 14.01
C LYS A 239 -9.60 -17.31 13.45
N SER A 240 -9.83 -17.30 12.13
CA SER A 240 -10.73 -18.21 11.41
C SER A 240 -10.03 -19.18 10.44
N GLY A 241 -8.69 -19.28 10.42
CA GLY A 241 -7.96 -20.12 9.46
C GLY A 241 -8.24 -19.74 8.00
N GLY A 242 -8.26 -18.43 7.72
CA GLY A 242 -8.65 -17.89 6.41
C GLY A 242 -7.82 -18.49 5.28
N THR A 243 -8.50 -19.04 4.27
CA THR A 243 -7.87 -19.40 3.00
C THR A 243 -8.58 -18.70 1.86
N MET A 244 -7.82 -18.29 0.86
CA MET A 244 -8.36 -17.67 -0.35
C MET A 244 -7.62 -18.18 -1.59
N SER A 245 -8.35 -18.82 -2.50
CA SER A 245 -7.82 -19.20 -3.80
C SER A 245 -7.61 -17.96 -4.68
N ILE A 246 -6.45 -17.85 -5.32
CA ILE A 246 -6.16 -16.80 -6.32
C ILE A 246 -7.15 -16.88 -7.48
N LYS A 247 -7.52 -18.08 -7.92
CA LYS A 247 -8.53 -18.26 -8.96
C LYS A 247 -9.87 -17.64 -8.55
N ALA A 248 -10.38 -18.03 -7.39
CA ALA A 248 -11.66 -17.53 -6.89
C ALA A 248 -11.63 -16.01 -6.70
N TRP A 249 -10.50 -15.46 -6.25
CA TRP A 249 -10.31 -14.02 -6.13
C TRP A 249 -10.39 -13.31 -7.48
N ILE A 250 -9.63 -13.75 -8.48
CA ILE A 250 -9.61 -13.14 -9.81
C ILE A 250 -10.97 -13.24 -10.51
N GLU A 251 -11.66 -14.39 -10.40
CA GLU A 251 -13.03 -14.56 -10.92
C GLU A 251 -14.03 -13.66 -10.18
N GLY A 252 -13.84 -13.49 -8.87
CA GLY A 252 -14.62 -12.60 -8.03
C GLY A 252 -14.54 -11.14 -8.46
N ILE A 253 -13.34 -10.63 -8.79
CA ILE A 253 -13.14 -9.24 -9.25
C ILE A 253 -14.08 -8.90 -10.41
N ALA A 254 -14.18 -9.79 -11.42
CA ALA A 254 -15.05 -9.58 -12.58
C ALA A 254 -16.54 -9.53 -12.24
N SER A 255 -16.93 -10.17 -11.12
CA SER A 255 -18.29 -10.22 -10.58
C SER A 255 -18.53 -9.21 -9.46
N ASN A 256 -17.68 -8.18 -9.35
CA ASN A 256 -17.73 -7.13 -8.32
C ASN A 256 -17.62 -7.69 -6.89
N LYS A 257 -16.84 -8.75 -6.70
CA LYS A 257 -16.57 -9.40 -5.40
C LYS A 257 -15.06 -9.49 -5.17
N ASP A 258 -14.53 -8.64 -4.31
CA ASP A 258 -13.10 -8.71 -3.96
C ASP A 258 -12.86 -9.60 -2.74
N LEU A 259 -12.52 -10.87 -3.02
CA LEU A 259 -12.18 -11.83 -1.96
C LEU A 259 -10.90 -11.45 -1.20
N LEU A 260 -9.95 -10.73 -1.82
CA LEU A 260 -8.71 -10.34 -1.13
C LEU A 260 -8.99 -9.29 -0.07
N THR A 261 -9.85 -8.32 -0.36
CA THR A 261 -10.37 -7.39 0.65
C THR A 261 -11.07 -8.13 1.79
N THR A 262 -11.85 -9.18 1.48
CA THR A 262 -12.54 -9.98 2.51
C THR A 262 -11.57 -10.77 3.37
N PHE A 263 -10.56 -11.37 2.75
CA PHE A 263 -9.47 -12.09 3.41
C PHE A 263 -8.68 -11.15 4.33
N ASP A 264 -8.27 -9.98 3.83
CA ASP A 264 -7.46 -9.02 4.56
C ASP A 264 -8.20 -8.39 5.75
N LYS A 265 -9.53 -8.20 5.67
CA LYS A 265 -10.37 -7.78 6.80
C LYS A 265 -10.30 -8.70 8.01
N SER A 266 -9.98 -9.98 7.81
CA SER A 266 -9.78 -10.92 8.93
C SER A 266 -8.44 -10.73 9.66
N ILE A 267 -7.56 -9.90 9.09
CA ILE A 267 -6.23 -9.57 9.62
C ILE A 267 -6.25 -8.12 10.13
N ASP A 268 -6.33 -7.14 9.23
CA ASP A 268 -6.38 -5.71 9.57
C ASP A 268 -7.20 -4.82 8.61
N GLY A 269 -7.63 -5.35 7.45
CA GLY A 269 -8.54 -4.66 6.52
C GLY A 269 -7.93 -3.46 5.80
N SER A 270 -6.61 -3.42 5.64
CA SER A 270 -5.91 -2.37 4.91
C SER A 270 -6.07 -2.46 3.38
N ILE A 271 -6.06 -3.67 2.81
CA ILE A 271 -6.24 -3.88 1.38
C ILE A 271 -7.72 -3.72 1.05
N GLY A 272 -8.03 -2.77 0.18
CA GLY A 272 -9.40 -2.48 -0.24
C GLY A 272 -10.36 -2.04 0.86
N GLY A 273 -9.84 -1.68 2.05
CA GLY A 273 -10.64 -1.22 3.19
C GLY A 273 -11.49 0.01 2.92
N LEU A 274 -11.16 0.81 1.89
CA LEU A 274 -11.93 1.98 1.48
C LEU A 274 -13.02 1.66 0.45
N GLY A 275 -13.10 0.41 -0.03
CA GLY A 275 -14.08 -0.05 -1.01
C GLY A 275 -14.03 0.78 -2.29
N THR A 276 -15.13 1.47 -2.59
CA THR A 276 -15.30 2.30 -3.79
C THR A 276 -14.94 3.79 -3.58
N LYS A 277 -14.51 4.19 -2.38
CA LYS A 277 -14.21 5.61 -2.07
C LYS A 277 -13.03 6.11 -2.87
N THR A 278 -13.19 7.21 -3.59
CA THR A 278 -12.15 7.82 -4.44
C THR A 278 -11.90 9.25 -4.00
N GLU A 279 -10.77 9.80 -4.41
CA GLU A 279 -10.41 11.20 -4.18
C GLU A 279 -10.12 11.92 -5.50
N LYS A 280 -10.29 13.24 -5.53
CA LYS A 280 -9.99 14.02 -6.72
C LYS A 280 -8.48 14.20 -6.87
N MET A 281 -7.99 14.16 -8.11
CA MET A 281 -6.64 14.61 -8.41
C MET A 281 -6.46 16.10 -8.04
N TYR A 282 -5.22 16.47 -7.71
CA TYR A 282 -4.85 17.87 -7.45
C TYR A 282 -5.27 18.78 -8.60
N LYS A 283 -5.97 19.87 -8.29
CA LYS A 283 -6.54 20.84 -9.25
C LYS A 283 -7.40 20.20 -10.35
N GLY A 284 -7.91 18.99 -10.15
CA GLY A 284 -8.67 18.22 -11.12
C GLY A 284 -10.07 17.86 -10.63
N THR A 285 -10.91 17.44 -11.57
CA THR A 285 -12.25 16.89 -11.28
C THR A 285 -12.30 15.36 -11.42
N ARG A 286 -11.24 14.75 -11.95
CA ARG A 286 -11.13 13.28 -12.07
C ARG A 286 -10.98 12.68 -10.68
N ALA A 287 -11.97 11.87 -10.28
CA ALA A 287 -11.86 11.01 -9.12
C ALA A 287 -11.00 9.79 -9.47
N VAL A 288 -10.07 9.44 -8.60
CA VAL A 288 -9.11 8.36 -8.77
C VAL A 288 -9.04 7.51 -7.50
N PRO A 289 -8.64 6.24 -7.63
CA PRO A 289 -8.40 5.37 -6.48
C PRO A 289 -7.27 5.91 -5.58
N LEU A 290 -7.27 5.43 -4.34
CA LEU A 290 -6.30 5.69 -3.30
C LEU A 290 -5.33 4.51 -3.22
N PHE A 291 -4.04 4.83 -3.18
CA PHE A 291 -2.96 3.87 -3.01
C PHE A 291 -2.10 4.28 -1.82
N GLU A 292 -1.71 3.30 -1.02
CA GLU A 292 -0.68 3.43 -0.02
C GLU A 292 0.63 2.90 -0.60
N PHE A 293 1.64 3.77 -0.58
CA PHE A 293 3.00 3.53 -1.00
C PHE A 293 3.83 3.17 0.24
N ARG A 294 4.42 1.98 0.22
CA ARG A 294 5.12 1.38 1.35
C ARG A 294 6.57 1.12 0.97
N ASP A 295 7.37 0.67 1.94
CA ASP A 295 8.81 0.46 1.79
C ASP A 295 9.54 1.72 1.27
N LEU A 296 9.14 2.89 1.78
CA LEU A 296 9.84 4.14 1.50
C LEU A 296 11.13 4.22 2.32
N ASP A 297 12.09 5.01 1.85
CA ASP A 297 13.37 5.14 2.54
C ASP A 297 13.15 5.69 3.94
N ALA A 298 13.86 5.10 4.91
CA ALA A 298 13.78 5.57 6.27
C ALA A 298 14.32 7.01 6.37
N ILE A 299 13.54 7.89 6.95
CA ILE A 299 13.85 9.31 7.15
C ILE A 299 14.06 9.60 8.62
N LYS A 300 14.87 10.61 8.94
CA LYS A 300 15.00 11.07 10.33
C LYS A 300 13.76 11.85 10.76
N THR A 301 13.46 11.90 12.06
CA THR A 301 12.42 12.79 12.61
C THR A 301 12.57 14.22 12.12
N SER A 302 13.81 14.74 12.05
CA SER A 302 14.10 16.10 11.56
C SER A 302 13.83 16.30 10.06
N GLU A 303 13.66 15.22 9.30
CA GLU A 303 13.46 15.23 7.85
C GLU A 303 11.99 15.06 7.45
N ILE A 304 11.09 14.75 8.40
CA ILE A 304 9.67 14.46 8.17
C ILE A 304 8.95 15.58 7.38
N GLU A 305 9.13 16.85 7.75
CA GLU A 305 8.49 17.99 7.07
C GLU A 305 8.98 18.13 5.62
N ASN A 306 10.29 18.03 5.40
CA ASN A 306 10.90 18.12 4.07
C ASN A 306 10.50 16.94 3.20
N PHE A 307 10.48 15.73 3.77
CA PHE A 307 10.00 14.53 3.10
C PHE A 307 8.56 14.74 2.62
N MET A 308 7.66 15.20 3.48
CA MET A 308 6.26 15.43 3.10
C MET A 308 6.07 16.54 2.08
N THR A 309 6.88 17.58 2.15
CA THR A 309 6.92 18.62 1.11
C THR A 309 7.31 18.04 -0.26
N ASN A 310 8.27 17.11 -0.30
CA ASN A 310 8.71 16.48 -1.54
C ASN A 310 7.68 15.48 -2.08
N ILE A 311 7.08 14.67 -1.21
CA ILE A 311 5.98 13.75 -1.56
C ILE A 311 4.83 14.53 -2.20
N ASP A 312 4.40 15.62 -1.56
CA ASP A 312 3.30 16.45 -2.04
C ASP A 312 3.59 17.00 -3.45
N LYS A 313 4.80 17.54 -3.68
CA LYS A 313 5.24 18.01 -5.00
C LYS A 313 5.30 16.89 -6.04
N SER A 314 5.78 15.70 -5.68
CA SER A 314 5.83 14.54 -6.58
C SER A 314 4.43 14.10 -7.00
N ILE A 315 3.47 14.06 -6.06
CA ILE A 315 2.07 13.73 -6.35
C ILE A 315 1.44 14.81 -7.25
N GLN A 316 1.65 16.10 -6.98
CA GLN A 316 1.19 17.18 -7.85
C GLN A 316 1.74 17.02 -9.28
N THR A 317 3.03 16.72 -9.42
CA THR A 317 3.69 16.52 -10.72
C THR A 317 3.08 15.33 -11.48
N LEU A 318 2.81 14.22 -10.80
CA LEU A 318 2.13 13.07 -11.39
C LEU A 318 0.70 13.41 -11.80
N HIS A 319 -0.03 14.14 -10.96
CA HIS A 319 -1.39 14.58 -11.29
C HIS A 319 -1.42 15.48 -12.52
N ASP A 320 -0.53 16.47 -12.61
CA ASP A 320 -0.43 17.37 -13.76
C ASP A 320 -0.06 16.61 -15.04
N LYS A 321 0.85 15.63 -14.95
CA LYS A 321 1.27 14.79 -16.07
C LYS A 321 0.14 13.91 -16.60
N TYR A 322 -0.67 13.31 -15.72
CA TYR A 322 -1.68 12.33 -16.08
C TYR A 322 -3.13 12.87 -16.08
N LYS A 323 -3.32 14.19 -15.94
CA LYS A 323 -4.65 14.83 -15.94
C LYS A 323 -5.49 14.54 -17.20
N ALA A 324 -4.84 14.36 -18.34
CA ALA A 324 -5.46 14.12 -19.64
C ALA A 324 -5.38 12.65 -20.09
N ALA A 325 -4.90 11.75 -19.23
CA ALA A 325 -4.81 10.34 -19.59
C ALA A 325 -6.21 9.73 -19.79
N PRO A 326 -6.39 8.79 -20.75
CA PRO A 326 -7.69 8.21 -21.07
C PRO A 326 -8.36 7.58 -19.85
N LYS A 327 -9.62 7.92 -19.62
CA LYS A 327 -10.44 7.30 -18.56
C LYS A 327 -10.75 5.83 -18.85
#